data_AF-A0A8G2CCD2-F1
#
_entry.id   AF-A0A8G2CCD2-F1
#
_cell.length_a   1.000
_cell.length_b   1.000
_cell.length_c   1.000
_cell.angle_alpha   90.00
_cell.angle_beta   90.00
_cell.angle_gamma   90.00
#
_symmetry.space_group_name_H-M   'P 1'
#
loop_
_entity.id
_entity.type
_entity.pdbx_description
1 polymer ?
#
loop_
_entity_poly.entity_id
_entity_poly.type
_entity_poly.pdbx_seq_one_letter_code
_entity_poly.pdbx_strand_id
1 'polypeptide(L)'
;MRKGQNSTYFQKFTDIAAQDVLDSVFYFLSTSYNPDEKYYVFTDNIYTFNLANVVGELSFQNYADLREHVPAIHFQQCHFSGDIHLTECACDRIIFSNCTIEGHLFCEAGIFNRLTLNDSTINGNASFYDSVFEGPLVFRRTKLNAATFVRSSFNHQVMFRLCEVERNFEVKDTVLENNMLILEDMPLEKFDIGTAEINKLILSNCRWPSCEKISSSNIVTERIARDWKNKAISLSDTGAVSLWHQCEKEFTLKRARETKNWFMMFLLFCYRQLSMYGESPARAAIWLFLFLTIPFLLSFTGAYSSHYAWAGIPFFSKAAPSILHKSTGLKLFWLFTQGAITLQLSLLFFAIRNKLRR
;
A
#
# COMPACT_ATOMS: atom_id res chain seq x y z
N MET A 1 -33.85 -49.92 8.65
CA MET A 1 -33.73 -48.51 9.08
C MET A 1 -33.07 -48.48 10.46
N ARG A 2 -31.75 -48.29 10.52
CA ARG A 2 -30.99 -48.11 11.77
C ARG A 2 -31.03 -46.64 12.15
N LYS A 3 -31.70 -46.28 13.26
CA LYS A 3 -31.52 -45.00 13.96
C LYS A 3 -30.47 -45.24 15.04
N GLY A 4 -29.25 -44.78 14.79
CA GLY A 4 -28.09 -44.99 15.67
C GLY A 4 -28.09 -44.00 16.84
N GLN A 5 -28.04 -44.56 18.05
CA GLN A 5 -27.71 -43.88 19.30
C GLN A 5 -26.25 -43.40 19.23
N ASN A 6 -26.01 -42.13 18.89
CA ASN A 6 -24.67 -41.51 18.97
C ASN A 6 -24.67 -40.08 19.56
N SER A 7 -25.80 -39.54 20.03
CA SER A 7 -25.85 -38.12 20.42
C SER A 7 -25.45 -37.81 21.87
N THR A 8 -25.49 -38.78 22.80
CA THR A 8 -25.23 -38.50 24.24
C THR A 8 -23.77 -38.63 24.63
N TYR A 9 -22.96 -39.43 23.94
CA TYR A 9 -21.51 -39.47 24.17
C TYR A 9 -20.80 -38.26 23.56
N PHE A 10 -21.23 -37.83 22.36
CA PHE A 10 -20.65 -36.68 21.67
C PHE A 10 -20.82 -35.37 22.47
N GLN A 11 -22.01 -35.18 23.06
CA GLN A 11 -22.34 -33.99 23.86
C GLN A 11 -21.53 -33.91 25.17
N LYS A 12 -21.06 -35.04 25.70
CA LYS A 12 -20.21 -35.08 26.90
C LYS A 12 -18.74 -34.79 26.60
N PHE A 13 -18.27 -35.14 25.41
CA PHE A 13 -16.91 -34.81 24.95
C PHE A 13 -16.78 -33.34 24.54
N THR A 14 -17.81 -32.76 23.94
CA THR A 14 -17.87 -31.30 23.64
C THR A 14 -17.80 -30.47 24.91
N ASP A 15 -18.49 -30.89 25.98
CA ASP A 15 -18.50 -30.17 27.25
C ASP A 15 -17.13 -30.24 27.95
N ILE A 16 -16.42 -31.38 27.89
CA ILE A 16 -15.08 -31.53 28.51
C ILE A 16 -14.03 -30.70 27.76
N ALA A 17 -14.02 -30.72 26.43
CA ALA A 17 -13.04 -29.95 25.65
C ALA A 17 -13.28 -28.43 25.78
N ALA A 18 -14.54 -27.99 25.79
CA ALA A 18 -14.88 -26.60 26.07
C ALA A 18 -14.50 -26.23 27.51
N GLN A 19 -14.72 -27.13 28.48
CA GLN A 19 -14.32 -26.93 29.87
C GLN A 19 -12.80 -26.86 30.03
N ASP A 20 -12.00 -27.67 29.32
CA ASP A 20 -10.53 -27.59 29.38
C ASP A 20 -10.00 -26.28 28.79
N VAL A 21 -10.58 -25.80 27.68
CA VAL A 21 -10.25 -24.48 27.10
C VAL A 21 -10.65 -23.39 28.09
N LEU A 22 -11.84 -23.48 28.67
CA LEU A 22 -12.30 -22.52 29.66
C LEU A 22 -11.46 -22.58 30.91
N ASP A 23 -11.09 -23.75 31.40
CA ASP A 23 -10.27 -23.94 32.58
C ASP A 23 -8.85 -23.45 32.31
N SER A 24 -8.34 -23.54 31.08
CA SER A 24 -7.06 -22.94 30.68
C SER A 24 -7.15 -21.40 30.64
N VAL A 25 -8.23 -20.86 30.07
CA VAL A 25 -8.53 -19.42 30.08
C VAL A 25 -8.75 -18.92 31.50
N PHE A 26 -9.49 -19.65 32.32
CA PHE A 26 -9.79 -19.34 33.71
C PHE A 26 -8.57 -19.52 34.60
N TYR A 27 -7.72 -20.52 34.35
CA TYR A 27 -6.47 -20.72 35.06
C TYR A 27 -5.53 -19.54 34.80
N PHE A 28 -5.41 -19.14 33.53
CA PHE A 28 -4.68 -17.95 33.15
C PHE A 28 -5.25 -16.68 33.82
N LEU A 29 -6.57 -16.45 33.70
CA LEU A 29 -7.24 -15.31 34.32
C LEU A 29 -7.23 -15.36 35.85
N SER A 30 -7.09 -16.53 36.48
CA SER A 30 -7.06 -16.67 37.94
C SER A 30 -5.69 -16.36 38.55
N THR A 31 -4.62 -16.51 37.77
CA THR A 31 -3.24 -16.29 38.22
C THR A 31 -2.73 -14.87 38.01
N SER A 32 -3.44 -14.08 37.19
CA SER A 32 -3.05 -12.74 36.74
C SER A 32 -3.95 -11.60 37.27
N TYR A 33 -4.95 -11.90 38.11
CA TYR A 33 -6.08 -10.99 38.35
C TYR A 33 -6.44 -10.79 39.82
N ASN A 34 -6.93 -9.57 40.13
CA ASN A 34 -7.47 -9.19 41.44
C ASN A 34 -8.93 -9.69 41.56
N PRO A 35 -9.30 -10.56 42.52
CA PRO A 35 -10.58 -11.26 42.55
C PRO A 35 -11.85 -10.38 42.66
N ASP A 36 -11.73 -9.09 42.96
CA ASP A 36 -12.86 -8.21 43.28
C ASP A 36 -13.58 -7.59 42.05
N GLU A 37 -13.07 -7.78 40.82
CA GLU A 37 -13.60 -7.11 39.61
C GLU A 37 -14.03 -8.08 38.49
N LYS A 38 -14.76 -9.15 38.80
CA LYS A 38 -15.22 -10.09 37.75
C LYS A 38 -16.52 -9.65 37.08
N TYR A 39 -16.42 -9.26 35.81
CA TYR A 39 -17.55 -9.27 34.87
C TYR A 39 -17.15 -10.05 33.61
N TYR A 40 -17.39 -11.36 33.62
CA TYR A 40 -17.52 -12.11 32.37
C TYR A 40 -18.98 -12.46 32.16
N VAL A 41 -19.43 -12.33 30.91
CA VAL A 41 -20.81 -12.63 30.52
C VAL A 41 -20.74 -13.66 29.41
N PHE A 42 -21.38 -14.80 29.64
CA PHE A 42 -21.59 -15.80 28.61
C PHE A 42 -22.99 -15.62 28.03
N THR A 43 -23.05 -15.17 26.78
CA THR A 43 -24.30 -14.95 26.04
C THR A 43 -24.12 -15.46 24.62
N ASP A 44 -25.09 -16.20 24.10
CA ASP A 44 -25.11 -16.69 22.71
C ASP A 44 -23.84 -17.48 22.28
N ASN A 45 -23.29 -18.31 23.18
CA ASN A 45 -22.04 -19.05 22.97
C ASN A 45 -20.78 -18.17 22.80
N ILE A 46 -20.85 -16.93 23.28
CA ILE A 46 -19.73 -15.98 23.29
C ILE A 46 -19.31 -15.71 24.73
N TYR A 47 -18.05 -15.95 25.03
CA TYR A 47 -17.42 -15.50 26.27
C TYR A 47 -16.97 -14.06 26.10
N THR A 48 -17.67 -13.14 26.78
CA THR A 48 -17.29 -11.72 26.81
C THR A 48 -16.51 -11.44 28.08
N PHE A 49 -15.27 -10.99 27.91
CA PHE A 49 -14.39 -10.56 28.98
C PHE A 49 -14.33 -9.03 28.98
N ASN A 50 -14.79 -8.41 30.07
CA ASN A 50 -14.63 -6.98 30.32
C ASN A 50 -13.69 -6.79 31.51
N LEU A 51 -12.40 -6.97 31.24
CA LEU A 51 -11.35 -6.98 32.26
C LEU A 51 -10.56 -5.68 32.14
N ALA A 52 -10.72 -4.77 33.10
CA ALA A 52 -10.08 -3.45 33.02
C ALA A 52 -8.55 -3.55 32.83
N ASN A 53 -7.89 -4.48 33.54
CA ASN A 53 -6.45 -4.74 33.41
C ASN A 53 -6.16 -6.24 33.51
N VAL A 54 -5.49 -6.80 32.50
CA VAL A 54 -4.95 -8.15 32.49
C VAL A 54 -3.43 -8.03 32.59
N VAL A 55 -2.89 -8.41 33.75
CA VAL A 55 -1.45 -8.33 34.02
C VAL A 55 -0.78 -9.63 33.62
N GLY A 56 0.06 -9.61 32.59
CA GLY A 56 0.80 -10.78 32.09
C GLY A 56 0.51 -11.13 30.63
N GLU A 57 0.92 -12.33 30.23
CA GLU A 57 0.89 -12.81 28.83
C GLU A 57 -0.28 -13.77 28.58
N LEU A 58 -1.27 -13.38 27.76
CA LEU A 58 -2.40 -14.27 27.44
C LEU A 58 -1.96 -15.30 26.38
N SER A 59 -2.03 -16.59 26.69
CA SER A 59 -1.57 -17.63 25.78
C SER A 59 -2.62 -18.72 25.53
N PHE A 60 -2.95 -18.95 24.26
CA PHE A 60 -3.74 -20.07 23.76
C PHE A 60 -2.83 -20.90 22.84
N GLN A 61 -2.54 -22.14 23.24
CA GLN A 61 -1.60 -23.01 22.53
C GLN A 61 -2.13 -24.43 22.37
N ASN A 62 -1.82 -25.06 21.23
CA ASN A 62 -2.07 -26.49 20.96
C ASN A 62 -3.56 -26.89 20.96
N TYR A 63 -4.43 -26.03 20.45
CA TYR A 63 -5.88 -26.29 20.34
C TYR A 63 -6.36 -26.50 18.89
N ALA A 64 -5.45 -26.81 17.96
CA ALA A 64 -5.77 -27.00 16.55
C ALA A 64 -6.84 -28.10 16.31
N ASP A 65 -6.82 -29.17 17.11
CA ASP A 65 -7.74 -30.31 16.97
C ASP A 65 -9.15 -30.02 17.53
N LEU A 66 -9.31 -28.94 18.30
CA LEU A 66 -10.58 -28.58 18.94
C LEU A 66 -11.44 -27.60 18.13
N ARG A 67 -11.23 -27.53 16.80
CA ARG A 67 -11.91 -26.60 15.87
C ARG A 67 -13.41 -26.41 16.15
N GLU A 68 -14.13 -27.50 16.37
CA GLU A 68 -15.59 -27.46 16.53
C GLU A 68 -16.04 -27.02 17.93
N HIS A 69 -15.12 -26.84 18.88
CA HIS A 69 -15.44 -26.73 20.31
C HIS A 69 -14.87 -25.48 20.96
N VAL A 70 -14.03 -24.71 20.25
CA VAL A 70 -13.54 -23.44 20.79
C VAL A 70 -14.64 -22.38 20.67
N PRO A 71 -15.19 -21.89 21.79
CA PRO A 71 -16.26 -20.92 21.77
C PRO A 71 -15.77 -19.58 21.23
N ALA A 72 -16.72 -18.72 20.85
CA ALA A 72 -16.38 -17.35 20.46
C ALA A 72 -15.85 -16.58 21.68
N ILE A 73 -14.74 -15.87 21.50
CA ILE A 73 -14.08 -15.08 22.55
C ILE A 73 -14.16 -13.60 22.16
N HIS A 74 -14.67 -12.78 23.06
CA HIS A 74 -14.76 -11.34 22.89
C HIS A 74 -14.11 -10.62 24.07
N PHE A 75 -12.98 -9.96 23.82
CA PHE A 75 -12.36 -9.03 24.75
C PHE A 75 -12.89 -7.62 24.48
N GLN A 76 -13.50 -7.01 25.48
CA GLN A 76 -14.07 -5.67 25.39
C GLN A 76 -13.44 -4.78 26.46
N GLN A 77 -12.89 -3.63 26.04
CA GLN A 77 -12.29 -2.65 26.94
C GLN A 77 -11.16 -3.22 27.81
N CYS A 78 -10.45 -4.23 27.31
CA CYS A 78 -9.36 -4.86 28.02
C CYS A 78 -8.02 -4.16 27.81
N HIS A 79 -7.20 -4.07 28.86
CA HIS A 79 -5.81 -3.67 28.78
C HIS A 79 -4.91 -4.87 29.09
N PHE A 80 -4.09 -5.31 28.14
CA PHE A 80 -3.13 -6.40 28.30
C PHE A 80 -1.73 -5.82 28.46
N SER A 81 -1.11 -6.04 29.62
CA SER A 81 0.22 -5.49 29.90
C SER A 81 1.37 -6.26 29.22
N GLY A 82 1.10 -7.47 28.73
CA GLY A 82 2.07 -8.35 28.09
C GLY A 82 1.64 -8.78 26.70
N ASP A 83 2.30 -9.82 26.22
CA ASP A 83 2.08 -10.40 24.90
C ASP A 83 0.79 -11.26 24.87
N ILE A 84 0.20 -11.39 23.69
CA ILE A 84 -0.89 -12.33 23.42
C ILE A 84 -0.39 -13.35 22.40
N HIS A 85 -0.43 -14.62 22.78
CA HIS A 85 -0.06 -15.75 21.93
C HIS A 85 -1.31 -16.58 21.57
N LEU A 86 -1.57 -16.69 20.27
CA LEU A 86 -2.60 -17.52 19.65
C LEU A 86 -1.88 -18.49 18.69
N THR A 87 -1.17 -19.46 19.26
CA THR A 87 -0.24 -20.33 18.53
C THR A 87 -0.82 -21.73 18.38
N GLU A 88 -0.83 -22.31 17.18
CA GLU A 88 -1.34 -23.67 16.93
C GLU A 88 -2.76 -23.88 17.51
N CYS A 89 -3.59 -22.84 17.46
CA CYS A 89 -4.96 -22.86 17.95
C CYS A 89 -5.97 -22.77 16.79
N ALA A 90 -7.11 -23.42 16.96
CA ALA A 90 -8.26 -23.20 16.09
C ALA A 90 -9.32 -22.42 16.85
N CYS A 91 -9.82 -21.32 16.27
CA CYS A 91 -10.83 -20.49 16.93
C CYS A 91 -11.93 -20.11 15.96
N ASP A 92 -13.19 -20.31 16.37
CA ASP A 92 -14.34 -19.87 15.56
C ASP A 92 -14.35 -18.34 15.44
N ARG A 93 -14.24 -17.64 16.57
CA ARG A 93 -14.32 -16.18 16.58
C ARG A 93 -13.52 -15.57 17.71
N ILE A 94 -12.63 -14.65 17.38
CA ILE A 94 -11.91 -13.81 18.33
C ILE A 94 -12.18 -12.35 17.99
N ILE A 95 -12.65 -11.59 18.98
CA ILE A 95 -12.93 -10.16 18.84
C ILE A 95 -12.19 -9.39 19.92
N PHE A 96 -11.43 -8.37 19.53
CA PHE A 96 -10.88 -7.35 20.42
C PHE A 96 -11.61 -6.03 20.12
N SER A 97 -12.27 -5.43 21.11
CA SER A 97 -13.01 -4.17 20.96
C SER A 97 -12.60 -3.16 22.01
N ASN A 98 -12.04 -2.02 21.57
CA ASN A 98 -11.50 -0.98 22.45
C ASN A 98 -10.40 -1.53 23.39
N CYS A 99 -9.58 -2.47 22.90
CA CYS A 99 -8.53 -3.08 23.72
C CYS A 99 -7.18 -2.40 23.50
N THR A 100 -6.33 -2.41 24.51
CA THR A 100 -4.92 -2.03 24.39
C THR A 100 -4.05 -3.24 24.70
N ILE A 101 -3.14 -3.59 23.80
CA ILE A 101 -2.14 -4.64 23.99
C ILE A 101 -0.78 -3.93 24.02
N GLU A 102 -0.18 -3.86 25.21
CA GLU A 102 1.14 -3.23 25.39
C GLU A 102 2.25 -4.06 24.74
N GLY A 103 2.11 -5.39 24.80
CA GLY A 103 3.00 -6.33 24.14
C GLY A 103 2.67 -6.58 22.66
N HIS A 104 3.11 -7.74 22.20
CA HIS A 104 2.94 -8.26 20.86
C HIS A 104 1.64 -9.09 20.74
N LEU A 105 1.10 -9.18 19.53
CA LEU A 105 0.04 -10.13 19.20
C LEU A 105 0.60 -11.17 18.22
N PHE A 106 0.80 -12.39 18.70
CA PHE A 106 1.27 -13.51 17.89
C PHE A 106 0.10 -14.42 17.55
N CYS A 107 -0.18 -14.57 16.25
CA CYS A 107 -1.11 -15.54 15.71
C CYS A 107 -0.29 -16.45 14.80
N GLU A 108 0.15 -17.60 15.29
CA GLU A 108 1.14 -18.42 14.59
C GLU A 108 0.61 -19.83 14.37
N ALA A 109 0.68 -20.34 13.14
CA ALA A 109 0.14 -21.65 12.77
C ALA A 109 -1.33 -21.87 13.21
N GLY A 110 -2.09 -20.79 13.37
CA GLY A 110 -3.47 -20.83 13.85
C GLY A 110 -4.48 -20.91 12.70
N ILE A 111 -5.66 -21.46 13.00
CA ILE A 111 -6.81 -21.42 12.10
C ILE A 111 -7.90 -20.54 12.72
N PHE A 112 -8.27 -19.48 12.00
CA PHE A 112 -9.25 -18.51 12.48
C PHE A 112 -10.42 -18.42 11.51
N ASN A 113 -11.62 -18.80 11.96
CA ASN A 113 -12.82 -18.56 11.16
C ASN A 113 -13.22 -17.07 11.18
N ARG A 114 -12.98 -16.35 12.28
CA ARG A 114 -13.11 -14.89 12.31
C ARG A 114 -12.19 -14.25 13.34
N LEU A 115 -11.40 -13.27 12.91
CA LEU A 115 -10.61 -12.43 13.81
C LEU A 115 -10.96 -10.97 13.55
N THR A 116 -11.30 -10.23 14.59
CA THR A 116 -11.70 -8.81 14.47
C THR A 116 -11.03 -7.96 15.54
N LEU A 117 -10.39 -6.87 15.11
CA LEU A 117 -9.82 -5.85 15.98
C LEU A 117 -10.52 -4.53 15.67
N ASN A 118 -11.30 -4.02 16.61
CA ASN A 118 -12.06 -2.78 16.48
C ASN A 118 -11.61 -1.79 17.54
N ASP A 119 -11.17 -0.60 17.11
CA ASP A 119 -10.79 0.49 18.02
C ASP A 119 -9.69 0.09 19.02
N SER A 120 -8.84 -0.86 18.61
CA SER A 120 -7.80 -1.43 19.47
C SER A 120 -6.42 -0.85 19.15
N THR A 121 -5.53 -0.88 20.13
CA THR A 121 -4.12 -0.47 19.96
C THR A 121 -3.21 -1.65 20.28
N ILE A 122 -2.24 -1.92 19.41
CA ILE A 122 -1.17 -2.90 19.63
C ILE A 122 0.16 -2.15 19.57
N ASN A 123 0.79 -1.99 20.74
CA ASN A 123 2.07 -1.26 20.86
C ASN A 123 3.26 -2.12 20.42
N GLY A 124 3.18 -3.44 20.60
CA GLY A 124 4.10 -4.39 19.96
C GLY A 124 3.74 -4.70 18.51
N ASN A 125 4.34 -5.76 17.98
CA ASN A 125 4.09 -6.21 16.62
C ASN A 125 2.89 -7.18 16.58
N ALA A 126 2.05 -7.08 15.55
CA ALA A 126 1.07 -8.10 15.22
C ALA A 126 1.64 -9.06 14.17
N SER A 127 1.92 -10.30 14.56
CA SER A 127 2.53 -11.33 13.71
C SER A 127 1.50 -12.40 13.34
N PHE A 128 1.39 -12.72 12.06
CA PHE A 128 0.51 -13.72 11.49
C PHE A 128 1.32 -14.66 10.60
N TYR A 129 1.96 -15.65 11.23
CA TYR A 129 2.87 -16.57 10.57
C TYR A 129 2.20 -17.92 10.33
N ASP A 130 2.28 -18.46 9.12
CA ASP A 130 1.68 -19.77 8.75
C ASP A 130 0.20 -19.90 9.17
N SER A 131 -0.53 -18.79 9.29
CA SER A 131 -1.91 -18.77 9.77
C SER A 131 -2.92 -18.90 8.64
N VAL A 132 -4.02 -19.59 8.90
CA VAL A 132 -5.11 -19.81 7.95
C VAL A 132 -6.36 -19.08 8.43
N PHE A 133 -6.85 -18.15 7.63
CA PHE A 133 -8.08 -17.41 7.91
C PHE A 133 -9.21 -17.99 7.07
N GLU A 134 -10.00 -18.87 7.68
CA GLU A 134 -11.13 -19.54 7.04
C GLU A 134 -12.34 -18.63 6.88
N GLY A 135 -12.40 -17.49 7.57
CA GLY A 135 -13.38 -16.44 7.33
C GLY A 135 -12.76 -15.04 7.50
N PRO A 136 -13.57 -14.00 7.75
CA PRO A 136 -13.11 -12.63 7.57
C PRO A 136 -12.12 -12.20 8.67
N LEU A 137 -11.06 -11.53 8.24
CA LEU A 137 -10.10 -10.83 9.10
C LEU A 137 -10.35 -9.31 8.99
N VAL A 138 -10.70 -8.67 10.10
CA VAL A 138 -11.09 -7.25 10.09
C VAL A 138 -10.31 -6.45 11.12
N PHE A 139 -9.62 -5.41 10.65
CA PHE A 139 -9.05 -4.37 11.47
C PHE A 139 -9.78 -3.06 11.17
N ARG A 140 -10.37 -2.45 12.17
CA ARG A 140 -11.12 -1.19 12.03
C ARG A 140 -10.70 -0.22 13.10
N ARG A 141 -10.20 0.95 12.69
CA ARG A 141 -9.70 2.00 13.60
C ARG A 141 -8.64 1.45 14.57
N THR A 142 -7.84 0.48 14.09
CA THR A 142 -6.81 -0.18 14.88
C THR A 142 -5.48 0.54 14.69
N LYS A 143 -4.77 0.79 15.80
CA LYS A 143 -3.40 1.28 15.77
C LYS A 143 -2.44 0.12 15.93
N LEU A 144 -1.52 -0.02 14.98
CA LEU A 144 -0.55 -1.10 14.91
C LEU A 144 0.85 -0.48 14.88
N ASN A 145 1.73 -0.87 15.80
CA ASN A 145 3.14 -0.49 15.66
C ASN A 145 3.74 -1.16 14.40
N ALA A 146 3.54 -2.46 14.24
CA ALA A 146 3.84 -3.20 13.01
C ALA A 146 2.83 -4.34 12.77
N ALA A 147 2.67 -4.75 11.52
CA ALA A 147 1.88 -5.94 11.16
C ALA A 147 2.61 -6.78 10.12
N THR A 148 2.69 -8.09 10.34
CA THR A 148 3.42 -9.00 9.44
C THR A 148 2.55 -10.22 9.15
N PHE A 149 2.31 -10.48 7.87
CA PHE A 149 1.60 -11.63 7.35
C PHE A 149 2.55 -12.42 6.47
N VAL A 150 3.06 -13.55 6.97
CA VAL A 150 4.06 -14.37 6.26
C VAL A 150 3.52 -15.78 6.11
N ARG A 151 3.48 -16.26 4.87
CA ARG A 151 2.93 -17.59 4.53
C ARG A 151 1.53 -17.84 5.08
N SER A 152 0.77 -16.77 5.27
CA SER A 152 -0.64 -16.86 5.66
C SER A 152 -1.52 -17.17 4.46
N SER A 153 -2.64 -17.85 4.71
CA SER A 153 -3.69 -18.08 3.72
C SER A 153 -4.97 -17.38 4.14
N PHE A 154 -5.57 -16.64 3.21
CA PHE A 154 -6.84 -15.95 3.42
C PHE A 154 -7.88 -16.52 2.48
N ASN A 155 -8.87 -17.22 3.04
CA ASN A 155 -9.91 -17.86 2.24
C ASN A 155 -11.10 -16.92 2.01
N HIS A 156 -11.16 -15.81 2.76
CA HIS A 156 -12.19 -14.79 2.71
C HIS A 156 -11.59 -13.38 2.76
N GLN A 157 -12.47 -12.38 2.73
CA GLN A 157 -12.10 -10.97 2.74
C GLN A 157 -11.25 -10.59 3.97
N VAL A 158 -10.17 -9.87 3.70
CA VAL A 158 -9.34 -9.22 4.71
C VAL A 158 -9.54 -7.72 4.58
N MET A 159 -9.90 -7.04 5.66
CA MET A 159 -10.20 -5.61 5.62
C MET A 159 -9.41 -4.85 6.67
N PHE A 160 -8.68 -3.84 6.22
CA PHE A 160 -8.02 -2.83 7.05
C PHE A 160 -8.67 -1.49 6.76
N ARG A 161 -9.44 -0.97 7.72
CA ARG A 161 -10.18 0.28 7.58
C ARG A 161 -9.75 1.28 8.64
N LEU A 162 -9.34 2.48 8.23
CA LEU A 162 -8.93 3.56 9.14
C LEU A 162 -7.85 3.10 10.12
N CYS A 163 -6.97 2.18 9.73
CA CYS A 163 -5.90 1.72 10.61
C CYS A 163 -4.67 2.62 10.46
N GLU A 164 -3.94 2.76 11.55
CA GLU A 164 -2.67 3.49 11.58
C GLU A 164 -1.55 2.48 11.79
N VAL A 165 -0.53 2.53 10.94
CA VAL A 165 0.67 1.69 11.06
C VAL A 165 1.86 2.59 11.37
N GLU A 166 2.60 2.31 12.45
CA GLU A 166 3.72 3.15 12.87
C GLU A 166 5.04 2.82 12.17
N ARG A 167 5.36 1.54 11.98
CA ARG A 167 6.65 1.11 11.42
C ARG A 167 6.49 0.46 10.05
N ASN A 168 5.99 -0.76 10.00
CA ASN A 168 5.89 -1.56 8.78
C ASN A 168 4.61 -2.41 8.77
N PHE A 169 4.11 -2.63 7.56
CA PHE A 169 3.04 -3.57 7.25
C PHE A 169 3.57 -4.48 6.14
N GLU A 170 3.83 -5.74 6.45
CA GLU A 170 4.44 -6.69 5.51
C GLU A 170 3.46 -7.81 5.17
N VAL A 171 3.31 -8.10 3.88
CA VAL A 171 2.56 -9.25 3.36
C VAL A 171 3.48 -10.02 2.43
N LYS A 172 3.93 -11.20 2.86
CA LYS A 172 4.92 -11.99 2.12
C LYS A 172 4.47 -13.43 1.98
N ASP A 173 4.65 -13.98 0.78
CA ASP A 173 4.33 -15.37 0.44
C ASP A 173 2.90 -15.77 0.87
N THR A 174 1.99 -14.79 0.85
CA THR A 174 0.63 -14.92 1.34
C THR A 174 -0.29 -15.33 0.19
N VAL A 175 -1.14 -16.31 0.46
CA VAL A 175 -2.16 -16.77 -0.49
C VAL A 175 -3.47 -16.02 -0.21
N LEU A 176 -4.00 -15.33 -1.21
CA LEU A 176 -5.29 -14.65 -1.15
C LEU A 176 -6.27 -15.43 -2.04
N GLU A 177 -7.16 -16.25 -1.48
CA GLU A 177 -8.24 -16.88 -2.25
C GLU A 177 -9.41 -15.91 -2.45
N ASN A 178 -10.05 -15.99 -3.62
CA ASN A 178 -11.29 -15.28 -3.97
C ASN A 178 -11.32 -13.75 -3.85
N ASN A 179 -10.23 -13.10 -3.45
CA ASN A 179 -10.14 -11.64 -3.30
C ASN A 179 -11.08 -11.15 -2.16
N MET A 180 -10.78 -10.14 -1.34
CA MET A 180 -9.97 -8.96 -1.59
C MET A 180 -9.34 -8.54 -0.27
N LEU A 181 -8.03 -8.35 -0.29
CA LEU A 181 -7.39 -7.55 0.74
C LEU A 181 -7.80 -6.10 0.49
N ILE A 182 -8.72 -5.61 1.32
CA ILE A 182 -9.27 -4.26 1.25
C ILE A 182 -8.51 -3.37 2.21
N LEU A 183 -7.90 -2.32 1.67
CA LEU A 183 -7.30 -1.24 2.43
C LEU A 183 -8.17 0.00 2.23
N GLU A 184 -8.75 0.53 3.30
CA GLU A 184 -9.60 1.72 3.30
C GLU A 184 -9.02 2.77 4.25
N ASP A 185 -8.78 3.99 3.75
CA ASP A 185 -8.22 5.11 4.52
C ASP A 185 -6.81 4.86 5.13
N MET A 186 -6.07 3.90 4.57
CA MET A 186 -4.77 3.47 5.06
C MET A 186 -3.61 4.36 4.55
N PRO A 187 -2.57 4.63 5.37
CA PRO A 187 -1.30 5.15 4.88
C PRO A 187 -0.47 4.03 4.25
N LEU A 188 -0.20 4.11 2.95
CA LEU A 188 0.52 3.06 2.20
C LEU A 188 2.03 3.22 2.19
N GLU A 189 2.57 4.25 2.84
CA GLU A 189 4.02 4.48 2.91
C GLU A 189 4.80 3.32 3.54
N LYS A 190 4.17 2.58 4.43
CA LYS A 190 4.79 1.53 5.26
C LYS A 190 4.42 0.12 4.79
N PHE A 191 3.77 0.01 3.64
CA PHE A 191 3.13 -1.21 3.18
C PHE A 191 4.02 -1.95 2.17
N ASP A 192 4.55 -3.10 2.57
CA ASP A 192 5.28 -4.04 1.72
C ASP A 192 4.36 -5.21 1.34
N ILE A 193 4.07 -5.34 0.05
CA ILE A 193 3.14 -6.33 -0.50
C ILE A 193 3.88 -7.58 -1.00
N GLY A 194 5.22 -7.54 -1.03
CA GLY A 194 6.04 -8.63 -1.53
C GLY A 194 5.55 -9.16 -2.88
N THR A 195 5.26 -10.46 -2.93
CA THR A 195 4.78 -11.21 -4.11
C THR A 195 3.26 -11.31 -4.19
N ALA A 196 2.51 -10.66 -3.29
CA ALA A 196 1.06 -10.82 -3.26
C ALA A 196 0.41 -10.28 -4.55
N GLU A 197 -0.67 -10.96 -4.95
CA GLU A 197 -1.37 -10.69 -6.19
C GLU A 197 -2.11 -9.34 -6.17
N ILE A 198 -1.55 -8.31 -6.83
CA ILE A 198 -2.06 -6.93 -6.82
C ILE A 198 -3.50 -6.82 -7.33
N ASN A 199 -3.89 -7.68 -8.29
CA ASN A 199 -5.25 -7.77 -8.80
C ASN A 199 -6.28 -8.09 -7.71
N LYS A 200 -5.85 -8.67 -6.59
CA LYS A 200 -6.70 -9.02 -5.44
C LYS A 200 -6.80 -7.90 -4.40
N LEU A 201 -6.11 -6.77 -4.59
CA LEU A 201 -6.18 -5.62 -3.68
C LEU A 201 -7.32 -4.67 -4.09
N ILE A 202 -8.13 -4.26 -3.11
CA ILE A 202 -8.95 -3.05 -3.23
C ILE A 202 -8.34 -1.98 -2.35
N LEU A 203 -8.10 -0.81 -2.95
CA LEU A 203 -7.76 0.40 -2.21
C LEU A 203 -8.90 1.39 -2.31
N SER A 204 -9.30 1.95 -1.18
CA SER A 204 -10.30 3.01 -1.12
C SER A 204 -9.77 4.14 -0.24
N ASN A 205 -9.68 5.35 -0.81
CA ASN A 205 -9.20 6.56 -0.12
C ASN A 205 -7.85 6.39 0.62
N CYS A 206 -6.97 5.54 0.10
CA CYS A 206 -5.65 5.34 0.70
C CYS A 206 -4.71 6.53 0.42
N ARG A 207 -3.82 6.81 1.37
CA ARG A 207 -2.79 7.85 1.22
C ARG A 207 -1.52 7.23 0.67
N TRP A 208 -1.17 7.61 -0.54
CA TRP A 208 0.04 7.13 -1.21
C TRP A 208 1.31 7.83 -0.69
N PRO A 209 2.44 7.13 -0.56
CA PRO A 209 3.73 7.76 -0.37
C PRO A 209 4.13 8.62 -1.57
N SER A 210 5.05 9.57 -1.35
CA SER A 210 5.63 10.34 -2.46
C SER A 210 6.45 9.43 -3.41
N CYS A 211 6.51 9.76 -4.71
CA CYS A 211 7.27 8.96 -5.68
C CYS A 211 8.75 8.80 -5.30
N GLU A 212 9.34 9.76 -4.59
CA GLU A 212 10.72 9.66 -4.10
C GLU A 212 10.87 8.50 -3.11
N LYS A 213 9.98 8.41 -2.11
CA LYS A 213 9.97 7.30 -1.13
C LYS A 213 9.65 5.94 -1.78
N ILE A 214 8.76 5.94 -2.78
CA ILE A 214 8.44 4.74 -3.57
C ILE A 214 9.69 4.23 -4.29
N SER A 215 10.48 5.12 -4.88
CA SER A 215 11.66 4.75 -5.65
C SER A 215 12.83 4.23 -4.81
N SER A 216 12.93 4.69 -3.55
CA SER A 216 14.03 4.33 -2.64
C SER A 216 13.78 3.04 -1.87
N SER A 217 12.52 2.68 -1.62
CA SER A 217 12.18 1.60 -0.70
C SER A 217 12.42 0.19 -1.25
N ASN A 218 12.69 0.01 -2.55
CA ASN A 218 12.70 -1.29 -3.26
C ASN A 218 11.39 -2.11 -3.14
N ILE A 219 10.41 -1.63 -2.36
CA ILE A 219 9.10 -2.25 -2.13
C ILE A 219 8.28 -2.26 -3.44
N VAL A 220 8.33 -1.17 -4.19
CA VAL A 220 7.58 -1.04 -5.43
C VAL A 220 8.49 -1.36 -6.61
N THR A 221 8.13 -2.38 -7.38
CA THR A 221 8.81 -2.67 -8.65
C THR A 221 8.15 -1.90 -9.81
N GLU A 222 8.84 -1.79 -10.94
CA GLU A 222 8.27 -1.19 -12.15
C GLU A 222 6.96 -1.87 -12.57
N ARG A 223 6.85 -3.19 -12.38
CA ARG A 223 5.64 -3.97 -12.66
C ARG A 223 4.49 -3.51 -11.76
N ILE A 224 4.75 -3.39 -10.45
CA ILE A 224 3.77 -2.91 -9.47
C ILE A 224 3.28 -1.50 -9.84
N ALA A 225 4.17 -0.59 -10.22
CA ALA A 225 3.78 0.75 -10.65
C ALA A 225 2.86 0.75 -11.90
N ARG A 226 3.11 -0.15 -12.87
CA ARG A 226 2.23 -0.30 -14.05
C ARG A 226 0.87 -0.91 -13.68
N ASP A 227 0.87 -1.91 -12.82
CA ASP A 227 -0.37 -2.55 -12.37
C ASP A 227 -1.25 -1.55 -11.61
N TRP A 228 -0.65 -0.72 -10.75
CA TRP A 228 -1.36 0.37 -10.07
C TRP A 228 -1.85 1.46 -11.02
N LYS A 229 -1.06 1.84 -12.02
CA LYS A 229 -1.52 2.77 -13.06
C LYS A 229 -2.74 2.23 -13.79
N ASN A 230 -2.73 0.96 -14.19
CA ASN A 230 -3.87 0.32 -14.85
C ASN A 230 -5.09 0.25 -13.94
N LYS A 231 -4.89 -0.03 -12.65
CA LYS A 231 -5.96 0.01 -11.64
C LYS A 231 -6.52 1.42 -11.49
N ALA A 232 -5.69 2.44 -11.37
CA ALA A 232 -6.13 3.83 -11.29
C ALA A 232 -6.91 4.26 -12.54
N ILE A 233 -6.52 3.80 -13.74
CA ILE A 233 -7.29 3.99 -14.97
C ILE A 233 -8.67 3.32 -14.85
N SER A 234 -8.74 2.08 -14.35
CA SER A 234 -10.01 1.37 -14.19
C SER A 234 -10.96 2.05 -13.20
N LEU A 235 -10.41 2.76 -12.20
CA LEU A 235 -11.15 3.52 -11.20
C LEU A 235 -11.44 4.95 -11.63
N SER A 236 -10.98 5.39 -12.81
CA SER A 236 -11.05 6.77 -13.28
C SER A 236 -10.42 7.81 -12.34
N ASP A 237 -9.44 7.40 -11.52
CA ASP A 237 -8.69 8.29 -10.63
C ASP A 237 -7.51 8.94 -11.38
N THR A 238 -7.76 10.09 -11.99
CA THR A 238 -6.78 10.80 -12.84
C THR A 238 -5.57 11.31 -12.05
N GLY A 239 -5.76 11.63 -10.77
CA GLY A 239 -4.68 12.03 -9.87
C GLY A 239 -3.69 10.89 -9.63
N ALA A 240 -4.20 9.71 -9.29
CA ALA A 240 -3.38 8.52 -9.12
C ALA A 240 -2.71 8.08 -10.44
N VAL A 241 -3.42 8.16 -11.58
CA VAL A 241 -2.81 7.81 -12.89
C VAL A 241 -1.58 8.66 -13.20
N SER A 242 -1.64 9.97 -12.93
CA SER A 242 -0.52 10.91 -13.10
C SER A 242 0.66 10.54 -12.19
N LEU A 243 0.40 10.30 -10.90
CA LEU A 243 1.41 9.88 -9.93
C LEU A 243 2.12 8.59 -10.39
N TRP A 244 1.34 7.55 -10.73
CA TRP A 244 1.87 6.26 -11.16
C TRP A 244 2.60 6.33 -12.50
N HIS A 245 2.18 7.23 -13.40
CA HIS A 245 2.91 7.49 -14.63
C HIS A 245 4.31 8.07 -14.36
N GLN A 246 4.42 9.04 -13.45
CA GLN A 246 5.71 9.60 -13.05
C GLN A 246 6.60 8.53 -12.40
N CYS A 247 6.06 7.77 -11.45
CA CYS A 247 6.76 6.69 -10.77
C CYS A 247 7.26 5.61 -11.79
N GLU A 248 6.43 5.21 -12.76
CA GLU A 248 6.80 4.28 -13.86
C GLU A 248 8.04 4.78 -14.64
N LYS A 249 8.10 6.08 -14.94
CA LYS A 249 9.24 6.68 -15.66
C LYS A 249 10.50 6.75 -14.82
N GLU A 250 10.40 7.02 -13.52
CA GLU A 250 11.54 6.96 -12.60
C GLU A 250 12.10 5.54 -12.49
N PHE A 251 11.25 4.51 -12.43
CA PHE A 251 11.71 3.12 -12.49
C PHE A 251 12.37 2.76 -13.81
N THR A 252 11.81 3.24 -14.93
CA THR A 252 12.45 3.04 -16.25
C THR A 252 13.83 3.70 -16.29
N LEU A 253 14.00 4.87 -15.66
CA LEU A 253 15.28 5.57 -15.56
C LEU A 253 16.27 4.80 -14.68
N LYS A 254 15.83 4.25 -13.54
CA LYS A 254 16.65 3.39 -12.66
C LYS A 254 17.12 2.15 -13.41
N ARG A 255 16.22 1.44 -14.10
CA ARG A 255 16.55 0.27 -14.95
C ARG A 255 17.53 0.64 -16.07
N ALA A 256 17.35 1.80 -16.70
CA ALA A 256 18.27 2.28 -17.74
C ALA A 256 19.69 2.55 -17.19
N ARG A 257 19.82 2.98 -15.92
CA ARG A 257 21.11 3.11 -15.23
C ARG A 257 21.75 1.75 -14.97
N GLU A 258 20.99 0.81 -14.43
CA GLU A 258 21.47 -0.55 -14.13
C GLU A 258 21.94 -1.28 -15.39
N THR A 259 21.18 -1.15 -16.49
CA THR A 259 21.52 -1.72 -17.80
C THR A 259 22.55 -0.89 -18.59
N LYS A 260 23.01 0.24 -18.05
CA LYS A 260 23.92 1.19 -18.72
C LYS A 260 23.44 1.65 -20.10
N ASN A 261 22.13 1.73 -20.32
CA ASN A 261 21.55 2.23 -21.57
C ASN A 261 21.58 3.76 -21.59
N TRP A 262 22.72 4.32 -22.02
CA TRP A 262 22.97 5.77 -22.04
C TRP A 262 21.95 6.57 -22.83
N PHE A 263 21.50 6.04 -23.96
CA PHE A 263 20.50 6.71 -24.80
C PHE A 263 19.17 6.86 -24.07
N MET A 264 18.66 5.77 -23.47
CA MET A 264 17.41 5.81 -22.69
C MET A 264 17.55 6.71 -21.45
N MET A 265 18.69 6.65 -20.76
CA MET A 265 18.97 7.55 -19.63
C MET A 265 18.92 9.01 -20.04
N PHE A 266 19.57 9.38 -21.15
CA PHE A 266 19.59 10.73 -21.67
C PHE A 266 18.18 11.21 -22.05
N LEU A 267 17.42 10.40 -22.79
CA LEU A 267 16.05 10.73 -23.17
C LEU A 267 15.15 10.95 -21.95
N LEU A 268 15.18 10.05 -20.97
CA LEU A 268 14.38 10.16 -19.75
C LEU A 268 14.82 11.33 -18.88
N PHE A 269 16.12 11.62 -18.82
CA PHE A 269 16.64 12.79 -18.13
C PHE A 269 16.13 14.08 -18.78
N CYS A 270 16.26 14.23 -20.10
CA CYS A 270 15.72 15.37 -20.83
C CYS A 270 14.21 15.50 -20.63
N TYR A 271 13.45 14.41 -20.74
CA TYR A 271 12.00 14.42 -20.56
C TYR A 271 11.59 14.87 -19.14
N ARG A 272 12.30 14.39 -18.10
CA ARG A 272 12.14 14.83 -16.71
C ARG A 272 12.47 16.32 -16.56
N GLN A 273 13.60 16.77 -17.10
CA GLN A 273 14.05 18.15 -16.95
C GLN A 273 13.15 19.15 -17.68
N LEU A 274 12.63 18.79 -18.85
CA LEU A 274 11.83 19.68 -19.68
C LEU A 274 10.38 19.84 -19.21
N SER A 275 9.79 18.81 -18.59
CA SER A 275 8.35 18.81 -18.31
C SER A 275 7.90 18.04 -17.06
N MET A 276 8.84 17.48 -16.26
CA MET A 276 8.52 16.47 -15.23
C MET A 276 7.66 15.34 -15.81
N TYR A 277 8.12 14.74 -16.91
CA TYR A 277 7.38 13.69 -17.64
C TYR A 277 5.98 14.11 -18.11
N GLY A 278 5.82 15.38 -18.49
CA GLY A 278 4.55 15.93 -18.92
C GLY A 278 3.57 16.22 -17.78
N GLU A 279 4.04 16.36 -16.53
CA GLU A 279 3.17 16.64 -15.37
C GLU A 279 3.25 18.09 -14.87
N SER A 280 4.22 18.89 -15.34
CA SER A 280 4.41 20.29 -14.91
C SER A 280 4.34 21.28 -16.08
N PRO A 281 3.17 21.92 -16.32
CA PRO A 281 3.02 22.94 -17.37
C PRO A 281 3.92 24.15 -17.16
N ALA A 282 4.10 24.58 -15.91
CA ALA A 282 4.94 25.73 -15.58
C ALA A 282 6.40 25.49 -15.98
N ARG A 283 6.94 24.30 -15.66
CA ARG A 283 8.29 23.91 -16.07
C ARG A 283 8.42 23.83 -17.59
N ALA A 284 7.43 23.25 -18.26
CA ALA A 284 7.42 23.17 -19.71
C ALA A 284 7.37 24.56 -20.37
N ALA A 285 6.59 25.49 -19.81
CA ALA A 285 6.49 26.87 -20.29
C ALA A 285 7.80 27.65 -20.09
N ILE A 286 8.49 27.47 -18.96
CA ILE A 286 9.80 28.10 -18.71
C ILE A 286 10.82 27.66 -19.75
N TRP A 287 10.92 26.35 -20.02
CA TRP A 287 11.83 25.85 -21.05
C TRP A 287 11.44 26.31 -22.47
N LEU A 288 10.14 26.38 -22.77
CA LEU A 288 9.66 26.93 -24.04
C LEU A 288 10.09 28.39 -24.19
N PHE A 289 9.93 29.19 -23.15
CA PHE A 289 10.36 30.59 -23.12
C PHE A 289 11.87 30.68 -23.35
N LEU A 290 12.68 29.88 -22.66
CA LEU A 290 14.14 29.85 -22.87
C LEU A 290 14.53 29.48 -24.30
N PHE A 291 13.87 28.48 -24.90
CA PHE A 291 14.12 28.11 -26.30
C PHE A 291 13.70 29.19 -27.30
N LEU A 292 12.74 30.05 -26.95
CA LEU A 292 12.37 31.22 -27.75
C LEU A 292 13.36 32.38 -27.54
N THR A 293 13.79 32.63 -26.30
CA THR A 293 14.62 33.81 -25.98
C THR A 293 16.10 33.63 -26.29
N ILE A 294 16.68 32.44 -26.13
CA ILE A 294 18.12 32.22 -26.34
C ILE A 294 18.55 32.53 -27.80
N PRO A 295 17.89 31.97 -28.83
CA PRO A 295 18.23 32.28 -30.23
C PRO A 295 18.01 33.77 -30.55
N PHE A 296 16.97 34.36 -29.95
CA PHE A 296 16.70 35.79 -30.07
C PHE A 296 17.84 36.63 -29.48
N LEU A 297 18.27 36.36 -28.25
CA LEU A 297 19.38 37.09 -27.60
C LEU A 297 20.71 36.89 -28.34
N LEU A 298 21.01 35.68 -28.82
CA LEU A 298 22.21 35.41 -29.63
C LEU A 298 22.23 36.18 -30.96
N SER A 299 21.06 36.61 -31.46
CA SER A 299 21.00 37.46 -32.64
C SER A 299 21.40 38.92 -32.35
N PHE A 300 21.33 39.37 -31.09
CA PHE A 300 21.71 40.74 -30.68
C PHE A 300 23.18 40.89 -30.29
N THR A 301 23.90 39.80 -29.96
CA THR A 301 25.30 39.87 -29.50
C THR A 301 26.31 40.20 -30.62
N GLY A 302 25.85 40.69 -31.77
CA GLY A 302 26.73 41.24 -32.83
C GLY A 302 27.44 40.20 -33.69
N ALA A 303 27.24 38.90 -33.45
CA ALA A 303 27.68 37.84 -34.37
C ALA A 303 26.88 37.84 -35.69
N TYR A 304 25.72 38.51 -35.70
CA TYR A 304 24.79 38.56 -36.82
C TYR A 304 24.23 39.99 -36.95
N SER A 305 24.23 40.58 -38.15
CA SER A 305 23.67 41.93 -38.37
C SER A 305 22.20 42.06 -37.93
N SER A 306 21.80 43.25 -37.52
CA SER A 306 20.46 43.58 -36.97
C SER A 306 19.26 43.15 -37.84
N HIS A 307 19.46 42.95 -39.14
CA HIS A 307 18.46 42.36 -40.03
C HIS A 307 18.08 40.91 -39.69
N TYR A 308 18.87 40.20 -38.89
CA TYR A 308 18.63 38.80 -38.55
C TYR A 308 17.80 38.58 -37.28
N ALA A 309 17.65 39.59 -36.40
CA ALA A 309 16.89 39.45 -35.16
C ALA A 309 15.40 39.16 -35.43
N TRP A 310 14.84 39.77 -36.47
CA TRP A 310 13.45 39.56 -36.89
C TRP A 310 13.24 38.29 -37.72
N ALA A 311 14.26 37.84 -38.46
CA ALA A 311 14.22 36.59 -39.22
C ALA A 311 14.51 35.34 -38.35
N GLY A 312 14.97 35.54 -37.11
CA GLY A 312 15.39 34.50 -36.17
C GLY A 312 14.25 33.81 -35.42
N ILE A 313 13.00 34.22 -35.58
CA ILE A 313 11.87 33.42 -35.11
C ILE A 313 11.60 32.36 -36.19
N PRO A 314 11.86 31.06 -35.94
CA PRO A 314 11.89 30.02 -36.99
C PRO A 314 10.58 29.88 -37.78
N PHE A 315 9.44 30.30 -37.19
CA PHE A 315 8.13 30.30 -37.85
C PHE A 315 7.97 31.37 -38.94
N PHE A 316 8.81 32.40 -38.98
CA PHE A 316 8.75 33.48 -39.98
C PHE A 316 9.79 33.32 -41.10
N SER A 317 10.59 32.24 -41.10
CA SER A 317 11.69 32.03 -42.05
C SER A 317 11.27 31.86 -43.53
N LYS A 318 9.99 31.61 -43.82
CA LYS A 318 9.46 31.71 -45.19
C LYS A 318 9.58 33.13 -45.78
N ALA A 319 9.81 34.16 -44.95
CA ALA A 319 9.94 35.55 -45.37
C ALA A 319 11.40 36.01 -45.63
N ALA A 320 12.42 35.19 -45.42
CA ALA A 320 13.83 35.61 -45.54
C ALA A 320 14.59 34.88 -46.66
N PRO A 321 14.53 35.36 -47.91
CA PRO A 321 15.28 34.79 -49.05
C PRO A 321 16.82 34.80 -48.88
N SER A 322 17.35 35.49 -47.86
CA SER A 322 18.79 35.60 -47.58
C SER A 322 19.42 34.40 -46.84
N ILE A 323 18.65 33.37 -46.47
CA ILE A 323 19.17 32.20 -45.73
C ILE A 323 19.97 31.24 -46.64
N LEU A 324 19.77 31.30 -47.96
CA LEU A 324 20.42 30.40 -48.93
C LEU A 324 21.96 30.47 -48.91
N HIS A 325 22.55 31.64 -48.66
CA HIS A 325 24.01 31.84 -48.65
C HIS A 325 24.69 31.54 -47.30
N LYS A 326 23.96 31.07 -46.29
CA LYS A 326 24.50 30.82 -44.95
C LYS A 326 25.31 29.52 -44.86
N SER A 327 26.28 29.50 -43.94
CA SER A 327 27.05 28.30 -43.60
C SER A 327 26.14 27.15 -43.18
N THR A 328 26.51 25.92 -43.56
CA THR A 328 25.74 24.71 -43.24
C THR A 328 25.47 24.57 -41.75
N GLY A 329 26.45 24.93 -40.90
CA GLY A 329 26.30 24.89 -39.44
C GLY A 329 25.18 25.78 -38.91
N LEU A 330 25.03 27.00 -39.45
CA LEU A 330 23.97 27.91 -39.03
C LEU A 330 22.59 27.41 -39.45
N LYS A 331 22.48 26.82 -40.65
CA LYS A 331 21.23 26.19 -41.12
C LYS A 331 20.81 25.03 -40.19
N LEU A 332 21.77 24.17 -39.81
CA LEU A 332 21.53 23.07 -38.87
C LEU A 332 21.13 23.57 -37.48
N PHE A 333 21.77 24.63 -36.98
CA PHE A 333 21.40 25.23 -35.70
C PHE A 333 19.95 25.75 -35.68
N TRP A 334 19.52 26.44 -36.74
CA TRP A 334 18.14 26.91 -36.85
C TRP A 334 17.13 25.77 -36.94
N LEU A 335 17.42 24.73 -37.73
CA LEU A 335 16.57 23.54 -37.82
C LEU A 335 16.45 22.83 -36.46
N PHE A 336 17.57 22.69 -35.74
CA PHE A 336 17.58 22.11 -34.40
C PHE A 336 16.74 22.93 -33.42
N THR A 337 16.88 24.26 -33.43
CA THR A 337 16.11 25.19 -32.59
C THR A 337 14.61 25.09 -32.87
N GLN A 338 14.22 25.06 -34.16
CA GLN A 338 12.83 24.87 -34.56
C GLN A 338 12.27 23.53 -34.07
N GLY A 339 13.06 22.46 -34.21
CA GLY A 339 12.71 21.13 -33.69
C GLY A 339 12.52 21.15 -32.18
N ALA A 340 13.44 21.78 -31.44
CA ALA A 340 13.37 21.92 -29.99
C ALA A 340 12.14 22.71 -29.52
N ILE A 341 11.83 23.84 -30.16
CA ILE A 341 10.62 24.63 -29.87
C ILE A 341 9.36 23.80 -30.12
N THR A 342 9.29 23.10 -31.26
CA THR A 342 8.12 22.29 -31.63
C THR A 342 7.90 21.13 -30.65
N LEU A 343 8.98 20.43 -30.28
CA LEU A 343 8.95 19.39 -29.27
C LEU A 343 8.48 19.95 -27.92
N GLN A 344 9.05 21.08 -27.49
CA GLN A 344 8.72 21.68 -26.21
C GLN A 344 7.29 22.23 -26.14
N LEU A 345 6.80 22.80 -27.24
CA LEU A 345 5.40 23.20 -27.36
C LEU A 345 4.46 21.99 -27.24
N SER A 346 4.82 20.87 -27.85
CA SER A 346 4.08 19.61 -27.73
C SER A 346 4.06 19.13 -26.27
N LEU A 347 5.21 19.16 -25.58
CA LEU A 347 5.32 18.81 -24.16
C LEU A 347 4.48 19.73 -23.26
N LEU A 348 4.44 21.03 -23.56
CA LEU A 348 3.59 21.97 -22.83
C LEU A 348 2.11 21.63 -23.01
N PHE A 349 1.65 21.35 -24.24
CA PHE A 349 0.26 20.96 -24.48
C PHE A 349 -0.09 19.63 -23.79
N PHE A 350 0.81 18.65 -23.79
CA PHE A 350 0.61 17.42 -23.02
C PHE A 350 0.50 17.70 -21.52
N ALA A 351 1.37 18.55 -20.98
CA ALA A 351 1.32 18.91 -19.57
C ALA A 351 0.03 19.65 -19.20
N ILE A 352 -0.42 20.59 -20.05
CA ILE A 352 -1.69 21.30 -19.84
C ILE A 352 -2.85 20.29 -19.88
N ARG A 353 -2.88 19.40 -20.86
CA ARG A 353 -3.91 18.34 -20.96
C ARG A 353 -3.94 17.46 -19.72
N ASN A 354 -2.77 17.06 -19.21
CA ASN A 354 -2.68 16.23 -18.00
C ASN A 354 -3.10 17.00 -16.75
N LYS A 355 -2.80 18.30 -16.66
CA LYS A 355 -3.26 19.15 -15.56
C LYS A 355 -4.78 19.41 -15.60
N LEU A 356 -5.39 19.53 -16.79
CA LEU A 356 -6.84 19.72 -16.94
C LEU A 356 -7.66 18.44 -16.70
N ARG A 357 -7.03 17.27 -16.74
CA ARG A 357 -7.68 15.98 -16.45
C ARG A 357 -7.72 15.66 -14.96
N ARG A 358 -6.78 16.20 -14.20
CA ARG A 358 -6.77 16.16 -12.74
C ARG A 358 -7.74 17.19 -12.21
#